data_AF-A0A8T5MTU8-F1
#
_entry.id   AF-A0A8T5MTU8-F1
#
_cell.length_a   1.000
_cell.length_b   1.000
_cell.length_c   1.000
_cell.angle_alpha   90.00
_cell.angle_beta   90.00
_cell.angle_gamma   90.00
#
_symmetry.space_group_name_H-M   'P 1'
#
loop_
_entity.id
_entity.type
_entity.pdbx_description
1 polymer ?
#
loop_
_entity_poly.entity_id
_entity_poly.type
_entity_poly.pdbx_seq_one_letter_code
_entity_poly.pdbx_strand_id
1 'polypeptide(L)'
;MPKIKDNFVIPGDFIGTSEEFLSRNGTYEDKGNIYAACTGVAKIDTKERSVSVVPQTDTPPVPKVGDIVIGRVSDIKSSVVLVDIARIKGQEDREIATIEQGAIHISNIKDAYVKELGYEFGFRDIVRAKVIDAKTLRLSTDHKDLGVIKAICSRCRATLRRKGDKLECSGCGRIETRKIADDYGSGMI
;
A
#
# COMPACT_ATOMS: atom_id res chain seq x y z
N MET A 1 12.72 38.07 21.11
CA MET A 1 12.48 36.98 20.14
C MET A 1 12.95 35.69 20.78
N PRO A 2 12.06 34.80 21.26
CA PRO A 2 12.51 33.53 21.82
C PRO A 2 13.02 32.67 20.65
N LYS A 3 14.32 32.39 20.67
CA LYS A 3 14.94 31.37 19.83
C LYS A 3 14.36 30.02 20.24
N ILE A 4 13.54 29.41 19.39
CA ILE A 4 13.14 28.00 19.53
C ILE A 4 14.44 27.21 19.46
N LYS A 5 14.90 26.73 20.62
CA LYS A 5 16.26 26.20 20.80
C LYS A 5 16.40 24.74 20.38
N ASP A 6 15.29 24.08 20.09
CA ASP A 6 15.22 22.78 19.43
C ASP A 6 13.94 22.80 18.60
N ASN A 7 14.01 22.53 17.29
CA ASN A 7 12.88 22.57 16.35
C ASN A 7 11.74 21.57 16.69
N PHE A 8 11.75 20.96 17.87
CA PHE A 8 10.71 20.05 18.32
C PHE A 8 9.44 20.83 18.70
N VAL A 9 8.31 20.39 18.16
CA VAL A 9 6.99 21.01 18.32
C VAL A 9 5.95 19.95 18.66
N ILE A 10 4.93 20.35 19.40
CA ILE A 10 3.74 19.54 19.71
C ILE A 10 2.50 20.14 19.03
N PRO A 11 1.42 19.36 18.82
CA PRO A 11 0.19 19.85 18.21
C PRO A 11 -0.35 21.10 18.94
N GLY A 12 -0.62 22.16 18.18
CA GLY A 12 -1.06 23.45 18.69
C GLY A 12 0.06 24.47 18.91
N ASP A 13 1.34 24.06 18.81
CA ASP A 13 2.45 25.02 18.87
C ASP A 13 2.43 25.97 17.67
N PHE A 14 2.61 27.25 17.93
CA PHE A 14 2.74 28.27 16.90
C PHE A 14 4.09 28.18 16.20
N ILE A 15 4.10 28.18 14.87
CA ILE A 15 5.33 28.09 14.07
C ILE A 15 5.62 29.38 13.29
N GLY A 16 4.59 30.05 12.77
CA GLY A 16 4.74 31.28 11.99
C GLY A 16 3.40 31.79 11.47
N THR A 17 3.41 32.87 10.67
CA THR A 17 2.19 33.42 10.06
C THR A 17 2.04 32.96 8.61
N SER A 18 0.81 32.97 8.10
CA SER A 18 0.55 32.65 6.68
C SER A 18 1.00 33.76 5.72
N GLU A 19 1.31 34.95 6.25
CA GLU A 19 1.97 36.04 5.50
C GLU A 19 3.46 35.76 5.27
N GLU A 20 4.11 35.07 6.21
CA GLU A 20 5.54 34.76 6.13
C GLU A 20 5.80 33.43 5.41
N PHE A 21 4.92 32.44 5.62
CA PHE A 21 5.12 31.07 5.14
C PHE A 21 3.85 30.40 4.64
N LEU A 22 4.01 29.44 3.73
CA LEU A 22 2.99 28.50 3.28
C LEU A 22 2.93 27.29 4.23
N SER A 23 1.74 26.96 4.71
CA SER A 23 1.46 25.75 5.48
C SER A 23 1.60 24.49 4.60
N ARG A 24 2.33 23.47 5.08
CA ARG A 24 2.57 22.19 4.39
C ARG A 24 2.26 21.01 5.33
N ASN A 25 2.82 19.84 5.01
CA ASN A 25 2.58 18.61 5.78
C ASN A 25 2.92 18.81 7.27
N GLY A 26 2.03 18.35 8.15
CA GLY A 26 2.21 18.44 9.60
C GLY A 26 1.88 19.81 10.20
N THR A 27 1.29 20.74 9.44
CA THR A 27 0.81 22.03 9.93
C THR A 27 -0.63 22.32 9.52
N TYR A 28 -1.28 23.23 10.23
CA TYR A 28 -2.59 23.79 9.85
C TYR A 28 -2.60 25.30 10.04
N GLU A 29 -3.50 25.97 9.32
CA GLU A 29 -3.70 27.41 9.45
C GLU A 29 -4.97 27.70 10.26
N ASP A 30 -4.88 28.58 11.24
CA ASP A 30 -6.03 29.17 11.94
C ASP A 30 -5.81 30.68 12.08
N LYS A 31 -6.76 31.47 11.56
CA LYS A 31 -6.79 32.94 11.66
C LYS A 31 -5.47 33.63 11.25
N GLY A 32 -4.87 33.19 10.14
CA GLY A 32 -3.63 33.77 9.61
C GLY A 32 -2.35 33.30 10.31
N ASN A 33 -2.46 32.36 11.25
CA ASN A 33 -1.34 31.77 11.96
C ASN A 33 -1.21 30.29 11.61
N ILE A 34 0.03 29.81 11.53
CA ILE A 34 0.39 28.44 11.23
C ILE A 34 0.79 27.74 12.52
N TYR A 35 0.13 26.62 12.79
CA TYR A 35 0.34 25.80 13.97
C TYR A 35 0.77 24.39 13.58
N ALA A 36 1.49 23.72 14.48
CA ALA A 36 1.82 22.31 14.34
C ALA A 36 0.56 21.45 14.46
N ALA A 37 0.37 20.52 13.52
CA ALA A 37 -0.71 19.52 13.54
C ALA A 37 -0.28 18.19 14.18
N CYS A 38 1.02 17.93 14.27
CA CYS A 38 1.59 16.70 14.81
C CYS A 38 2.82 16.99 15.68
N THR A 39 3.22 16.00 16.49
CA THR A 39 4.44 16.10 17.31
C THR A 39 5.66 15.74 16.46
N GLY A 40 6.66 16.62 16.37
CA GLY A 40 7.82 16.36 15.54
C GLY A 40 8.79 17.53 15.42
N VAL A 41 9.61 17.53 14.38
CA VAL A 41 10.59 18.57 14.12
C VAL A 41 10.08 19.50 13.02
N ALA A 42 9.86 20.77 13.36
CA ALA A 42 9.52 21.82 12.39
C ALA A 42 10.69 22.03 11.43
N LYS A 43 10.39 22.04 10.13
CA LYS A 43 11.31 22.39 9.05
C LYS A 43 10.77 23.59 8.29
N ILE A 44 11.60 24.62 8.22
CA ILE A 44 11.33 25.83 7.47
C ILE A 44 12.15 25.77 6.18
N ASP A 45 11.47 25.74 5.05
CA ASP A 45 12.08 25.90 3.74
C ASP A 45 12.04 27.39 3.36
N THR A 46 13.20 28.04 3.39
CA THR A 46 13.31 29.47 3.08
C THR A 46 13.24 29.78 1.59
N LYS A 47 13.46 28.79 0.70
CA LYS A 47 13.34 29.00 -0.75
C LYS A 47 11.89 29.01 -1.17
N GLU A 48 11.14 28.00 -0.71
CA GLU A 48 9.71 27.87 -0.99
C GLU A 48 8.84 28.69 -0.02
N ARG A 49 9.47 29.36 0.96
CA ARG A 49 8.81 30.06 2.07
C ARG A 49 7.71 29.19 2.66
N SER A 50 8.06 27.98 3.09
CA SER A 50 7.07 27.03 3.59
C SER A 50 7.50 26.39 4.90
N VAL A 51 6.52 25.98 5.70
CA VAL A 51 6.73 25.34 6.99
C VAL A 51 6.05 23.98 6.97
N SER A 52 6.78 22.96 7.42
CA SER A 52 6.28 21.61 7.62
C SER A 52 6.74 21.08 8.97
N VAL A 53 6.00 20.14 9.54
CA VAL A 53 6.46 19.39 10.72
C VAL A 53 6.75 17.97 10.27
N VAL A 54 8.00 17.53 10.47
CA VAL A 54 8.39 16.14 10.27
C VAL A 54 8.04 15.38 11.53
N PRO A 55 6.99 14.55 11.54
CA PRO A 55 6.57 13.85 12.73
C PRO A 55 7.70 12.96 13.25
N GLN A 56 7.96 13.04 14.55
CA GLN A 56 8.83 12.08 15.27
C GLN A 56 8.00 10.93 15.87
N THR A 57 6.68 11.02 15.71
CA THR A 57 5.75 9.93 15.98
C THR A 57 5.56 9.11 14.71
N ASP A 58 5.37 7.81 14.87
CA ASP A 58 5.04 6.93 13.76
C ASP A 58 3.79 7.43 13.02
N THR A 59 3.86 7.60 11.71
CA THR A 59 2.74 8.04 10.85
C THR A 59 2.23 6.86 10.02
N PRO A 60 0.91 6.78 9.76
CA PRO A 60 0.39 5.71 8.91
C PRO A 60 1.12 5.69 7.56
N PRO A 61 1.58 4.51 7.10
CA PRO A 61 2.33 4.40 5.87
C PRO A 61 1.42 4.75 4.70
N VAL A 62 1.92 5.60 3.79
CA VAL A 62 1.22 5.97 2.55
C VAL A 62 1.88 5.24 1.39
N PRO A 63 1.13 4.49 0.55
CA PRO A 63 1.70 3.79 -0.59
C PRO A 63 2.39 4.76 -1.55
N LYS A 64 3.61 4.41 -1.98
CA LYS A 64 4.36 5.14 -3.00
C LYS A 64 4.57 4.27 -4.23
N VAL A 65 4.79 4.92 -5.37
CA VAL A 65 5.16 4.21 -6.60
C VAL A 65 6.45 3.42 -6.35
N GLY A 66 6.42 2.14 -6.66
CA GLY A 66 7.52 1.21 -6.41
C GLY A 66 7.35 0.35 -5.17
N ASP A 67 6.48 0.72 -4.23
CA ASP A 67 6.24 -0.06 -3.03
C ASP A 67 5.62 -1.41 -3.36
N ILE A 68 5.99 -2.43 -2.58
CA ILE A 68 5.37 -3.75 -2.63
C ILE A 68 4.28 -3.78 -1.56
N VAL A 69 3.07 -4.09 -1.98
CA VAL A 69 1.89 -4.22 -1.11
C VAL A 69 1.42 -5.66 -1.03
N ILE A 70 0.92 -6.04 0.14
CA ILE A 70 0.19 -7.28 0.35
C ILE A 70 -1.27 -6.92 0.59
N GLY A 71 -2.14 -7.58 -0.15
CA GLY A 71 -3.58 -7.40 -0.03
C GLY A 71 -4.35 -8.67 -0.33
N ARG A 72 -5.66 -8.58 -0.15
CA ARG A 72 -6.60 -9.68 -0.41
C ARG A 72 -7.51 -9.32 -1.57
N VAL A 73 -7.68 -10.23 -2.53
CA VAL A 73 -8.63 -10.04 -3.63
C VAL A 73 -10.05 -9.95 -3.08
N SER A 74 -10.68 -8.79 -3.27
CA SER A 74 -12.06 -8.53 -2.86
C SER A 74 -13.05 -8.76 -4.00
N ASP A 75 -12.68 -8.49 -5.25
CA ASP A 75 -13.56 -8.72 -6.39
C ASP A 75 -12.76 -8.91 -7.70
N ILE A 76 -13.36 -9.61 -8.65
CA ILE A 76 -12.76 -9.87 -9.97
C ILE A 76 -13.78 -9.49 -11.04
N LYS A 77 -13.49 -8.41 -11.77
CA LYS A 77 -14.27 -7.94 -12.92
C LYS A 77 -13.66 -8.46 -14.22
N SER A 78 -14.25 -8.09 -15.36
CA SER A 78 -13.81 -8.57 -16.67
C SER A 78 -12.35 -8.20 -17.01
N SER A 79 -11.88 -7.02 -16.59
CA SER A 79 -10.55 -6.48 -16.91
C SER A 79 -9.77 -5.96 -15.71
N VAL A 80 -10.35 -6.02 -14.50
CA VAL A 80 -9.74 -5.48 -13.28
C VAL A 80 -9.96 -6.44 -12.12
N VAL A 81 -8.89 -6.69 -11.36
CA VAL A 81 -8.94 -7.35 -10.05
C VAL A 81 -8.86 -6.27 -8.97
N LEU A 82 -9.80 -6.28 -8.05
CA LEU A 82 -9.82 -5.37 -6.91
C LEU A 82 -9.20 -6.06 -5.69
N VAL A 83 -8.31 -5.34 -5.02
CA VAL A 83 -7.48 -5.85 -3.92
C VAL A 83 -7.58 -4.92 -2.73
N ASP A 84 -8.03 -5.43 -1.60
CA ASP A 84 -8.01 -4.70 -0.34
C ASP A 84 -6.59 -4.75 0.22
N ILE A 85 -5.90 -3.60 0.24
CA ILE A 85 -4.51 -3.54 0.70
C ILE A 85 -4.48 -3.65 2.22
N ALA A 86 -3.68 -4.57 2.75
CA ALA A 86 -3.53 -4.78 4.19
C ALA A 86 -2.24 -4.16 4.73
N ARG A 87 -1.12 -4.32 4.01
CA ARG A 87 0.22 -3.90 4.46
C ARG A 87 1.10 -3.49 3.29
N ILE A 88 2.09 -2.66 3.58
CA ILE A 88 3.21 -2.32 2.69
C ILE A 88 4.46 -3.04 3.22
N LYS A 89 5.20 -3.71 2.34
CA LYS A 89 6.42 -4.43 2.70
C LYS A 89 7.45 -3.47 3.30
N GLY A 90 8.00 -3.82 4.46
CA GLY A 90 8.95 -2.99 5.22
C GLY A 90 8.30 -1.94 6.13
N GLN A 91 6.97 -1.86 6.16
CA GLN A 91 6.19 -1.03 7.07
C GLN A 91 5.09 -1.89 7.72
N GLU A 92 5.50 -2.98 8.36
CA GLU A 92 4.60 -4.03 8.86
C GLU A 92 3.99 -3.70 10.23
N ASP A 93 4.64 -2.85 11.01
CA ASP A 93 4.26 -2.47 12.38
C ASP A 93 2.97 -1.64 12.47
N ARG A 94 2.42 -1.17 11.34
CA ARG A 94 1.21 -0.37 11.30
C ARG A 94 0.26 -0.70 10.16
N GLU A 95 -1.01 -0.42 10.43
CA GLU A 95 -2.06 -0.44 9.43
C GLU A 95 -2.00 0.85 8.60
N ILE A 96 -2.33 0.73 7.31
CA ILE A 96 -2.41 1.87 6.39
C ILE A 96 -3.59 2.74 6.85
N ALA A 97 -3.39 4.08 6.90
CA ALA A 97 -4.38 5.04 7.43
C ALA A 97 -5.76 4.90 6.80
N THR A 98 -5.78 4.53 5.53
CA THR A 98 -6.99 4.31 4.74
C THR A 98 -6.89 2.91 4.17
N ILE A 99 -7.92 2.08 4.39
CA ILE A 99 -8.09 0.84 3.63
C ILE A 99 -8.41 1.27 2.21
N GLU A 100 -7.37 1.43 1.39
CA GLU A 100 -7.54 1.82 0.01
C GLU A 100 -7.59 0.56 -0.86
N GLN A 101 -8.64 0.45 -1.67
CA GLN A 101 -8.81 -0.64 -2.61
C GLN A 101 -7.92 -0.39 -3.82
N GLY A 102 -6.91 -1.23 -4.00
CA GLY A 102 -6.05 -1.21 -5.17
C GLY A 102 -6.66 -1.95 -6.35
N ALA A 103 -6.23 -1.60 -7.56
CA ALA A 103 -6.73 -2.21 -8.80
C ALA A 103 -5.58 -2.75 -9.66
N ILE A 104 -5.64 -4.03 -10.02
CA ILE A 104 -4.74 -4.67 -11.00
C ILE A 104 -5.51 -4.79 -12.31
N HIS A 105 -5.09 -4.03 -13.33
CA HIS A 105 -5.65 -4.15 -14.68
C HIS A 105 -5.07 -5.39 -15.39
N ILE A 106 -5.85 -6.01 -16.29
CA ILE A 106 -5.45 -7.22 -17.02
C ILE A 106 -4.10 -7.11 -17.74
N SER A 107 -3.76 -5.91 -18.23
CA SER A 107 -2.47 -5.62 -18.88
C SER A 107 -1.27 -5.67 -17.94
N ASN A 108 -1.49 -5.62 -16.62
CA ASN A 108 -0.45 -5.49 -15.60
C ASN A 108 -0.27 -6.78 -14.80
N ILE A 109 -0.78 -7.91 -15.31
CA ILE A 109 -0.77 -9.18 -14.56
C ILE A 109 0.51 -9.97 -14.82
N LYS A 110 0.91 -10.09 -16.08
CA LYS A 110 2.08 -10.83 -16.55
C LYS A 110 2.49 -10.37 -17.94
N ASP A 111 3.74 -10.61 -18.30
CA ASP A 111 4.28 -10.37 -19.65
C ASP A 111 3.88 -11.49 -20.63
N ALA A 112 2.56 -11.77 -20.67
CA ALA A 112 1.94 -12.74 -21.56
C ALA A 112 0.44 -12.43 -21.66
N TYR A 113 -0.19 -12.84 -22.76
CA TYR A 113 -1.62 -12.64 -22.95
C TYR A 113 -2.45 -13.35 -21.87
N VAL A 114 -3.27 -12.58 -21.14
CA VAL A 114 -4.25 -13.10 -20.17
C VAL A 114 -5.60 -13.12 -20.85
N LYS A 115 -6.19 -14.31 -20.98
CA LYS A 115 -7.52 -14.46 -21.57
C LYS A 115 -8.63 -14.12 -20.57
N GLU A 116 -8.53 -14.63 -19.34
CA GLU A 116 -9.54 -14.48 -18.29
C GLU A 116 -8.88 -14.35 -16.92
N LEU A 117 -9.32 -13.38 -16.13
CA LEU A 117 -8.75 -13.10 -14.80
C LEU A 117 -8.97 -14.22 -13.79
N GLY A 118 -10.04 -15.01 -13.95
CA GLY A 118 -10.36 -16.12 -13.05
C GLY A 118 -9.32 -17.26 -13.06
N TYR A 119 -8.47 -17.34 -14.08
CA TYR A 119 -7.33 -18.27 -14.11
C TYR A 119 -6.06 -17.72 -13.46
N GLU A 120 -6.01 -16.41 -13.21
CA GLU A 120 -4.86 -15.73 -12.62
C GLU A 120 -5.10 -15.45 -11.13
N PHE A 121 -6.33 -15.10 -10.75
CA PHE A 121 -6.72 -14.74 -9.39
C PHE A 121 -8.04 -15.39 -8.99
N GLY A 122 -8.19 -15.67 -7.70
CA GLY A 122 -9.41 -16.14 -7.08
C GLY A 122 -9.87 -15.18 -5.98
N PHE A 123 -11.19 -15.18 -5.72
CA PHE A 123 -11.75 -14.43 -4.60
C PHE A 123 -11.13 -14.86 -3.26
N ARG A 124 -10.69 -13.88 -2.45
CA ARG A 124 -9.97 -14.03 -1.18
C ARG A 124 -8.54 -14.55 -1.27
N ASP A 125 -7.98 -14.64 -2.47
CA ASP A 125 -6.54 -14.91 -2.61
C ASP A 125 -5.74 -13.76 -1.97
N ILE A 126 -4.64 -14.11 -1.31
CA ILE A 126 -3.67 -13.13 -0.82
C ILE A 126 -2.66 -12.90 -1.92
N VAL A 127 -2.49 -11.63 -2.30
CA VAL A 127 -1.71 -11.20 -3.45
C VAL A 127 -0.64 -10.22 -2.98
N ARG A 128 0.56 -10.42 -3.50
CA ARG A 128 1.66 -9.47 -3.46
C ARG A 128 1.73 -8.74 -4.79
N ALA A 129 1.66 -7.41 -4.76
CA ALA A 129 1.67 -6.58 -5.97
C ALA A 129 2.55 -5.34 -5.75
N LYS A 130 2.97 -4.71 -6.85
CA LYS A 130 3.75 -3.49 -6.86
C LYS A 130 2.87 -2.29 -7.21
N VAL A 131 3.01 -1.20 -6.47
CA VAL A 131 2.31 0.06 -6.77
C VAL A 131 2.96 0.72 -7.98
N ILE A 132 2.17 0.97 -9.03
CA ILE A 132 2.62 1.67 -10.25
C ILE A 132 2.08 3.11 -10.33
N ASP A 133 0.97 3.39 -9.65
CA ASP A 133 0.41 4.74 -9.48
C ASP A 133 -0.16 4.85 -8.07
N ALA A 134 0.45 5.70 -7.24
CA ALA A 134 0.01 5.90 -5.85
C ALA A 134 -1.28 6.71 -5.74
N LYS A 135 -1.60 7.57 -6.72
CA LYS A 135 -2.79 8.44 -6.67
C LYS A 135 -4.07 7.65 -6.92
N THR A 136 -4.00 6.67 -7.82
CA THR A 136 -5.14 5.81 -8.18
C THR A 136 -5.02 4.39 -7.65
N LEU A 137 -3.95 4.09 -6.91
CA LEU A 137 -3.55 2.76 -6.45
C LEU A 137 -3.66 1.67 -7.52
N ARG A 138 -3.12 1.99 -8.69
CA ARG A 138 -2.93 0.96 -9.70
C ARG A 138 -1.75 0.09 -9.29
N LEU A 139 -1.98 -1.21 -9.42
CA LEU A 139 -1.06 -2.26 -9.03
C LEU A 139 -0.60 -3.06 -10.26
N SER A 140 0.58 -3.67 -10.14
CA SER A 140 1.13 -4.62 -11.12
C SER A 140 1.62 -5.90 -10.43
N THR A 141 1.50 -7.02 -11.13
CA THR A 141 2.01 -8.35 -10.73
C THR A 141 2.87 -9.00 -11.82
N ASP A 142 3.35 -8.20 -12.78
CA ASP A 142 4.11 -8.64 -13.95
C ASP A 142 5.39 -9.41 -13.63
N HIS A 143 6.02 -9.11 -12.50
CA HIS A 143 7.25 -9.75 -12.06
C HIS A 143 7.01 -11.14 -11.42
N LYS A 144 8.06 -11.98 -11.34
CA LYS A 144 7.94 -13.40 -10.91
C LYS A 144 7.73 -13.57 -9.40
N ASP A 145 8.26 -12.66 -8.59
CA ASP A 145 8.06 -12.60 -7.13
C ASP A 145 6.71 -11.99 -6.73
N LEU A 146 5.94 -11.52 -7.72
CA LEU A 146 4.62 -10.92 -7.54
C LEU A 146 3.52 -11.85 -8.05
N GLY A 147 2.34 -11.73 -7.43
CA GLY A 147 1.18 -12.57 -7.69
C GLY A 147 0.58 -13.11 -6.41
N VAL A 148 -0.17 -14.20 -6.55
CA VAL A 148 -0.79 -14.92 -5.45
C VAL A 148 0.30 -15.58 -4.59
N ILE A 149 0.27 -15.32 -3.28
CA ILE A 149 1.18 -15.92 -2.28
C ILE A 149 0.46 -16.95 -1.39
N LYS A 150 -0.88 -16.87 -1.31
CA LYS A 150 -1.74 -17.82 -0.59
C LYS A 150 -3.13 -17.86 -1.22
N ALA A 151 -3.64 -19.05 -1.46
CA ALA A 151 -4.98 -19.24 -2.02
C ALA A 151 -5.76 -20.36 -1.30
N ILE A 152 -7.08 -20.34 -1.48
CA ILE A 152 -8.00 -21.36 -1.00
C ILE A 152 -8.78 -21.97 -2.17
N CYS A 153 -9.15 -23.23 -2.04
CA CYS A 153 -9.86 -23.94 -3.10
C CYS A 153 -11.25 -23.33 -3.31
N SER A 154 -11.59 -23.11 -4.58
CA SER A 154 -12.91 -22.61 -5.02
C SER A 154 -14.08 -23.49 -4.55
N ARG A 155 -13.86 -24.79 -4.41
CA ARG A 155 -14.89 -25.80 -4.09
C ARG A 155 -15.06 -26.04 -2.59
N CYS A 156 -13.98 -26.39 -1.90
CA CYS A 156 -14.04 -26.87 -0.50
C CYS A 156 -13.35 -25.95 0.50
N ARG A 157 -12.81 -24.80 0.06
CA ARG A 157 -12.13 -23.80 0.89
C ARG A 157 -10.86 -24.28 1.62
N ALA A 158 -10.44 -25.54 1.44
CA ALA A 158 -9.15 -26.02 1.91
C ALA A 158 -7.99 -25.28 1.23
N THR A 159 -6.82 -25.28 1.88
CA THR A 159 -5.63 -24.60 1.36
C THR A 159 -5.16 -25.23 0.04
N LEU A 160 -4.78 -24.38 -0.90
CA LEU A 160 -4.12 -24.77 -2.14
C LEU A 160 -2.60 -24.86 -1.93
N ARG A 161 -1.96 -25.95 -2.38
CA ARG A 161 -0.50 -26.17 -2.33
C ARG A 161 0.09 -26.09 -3.73
N ARG A 162 1.30 -25.54 -3.86
CA ARG A 162 1.99 -25.48 -5.14
C ARG A 162 2.42 -26.87 -5.60
N LYS A 163 2.12 -27.20 -6.86
CA LYS A 163 2.52 -28.41 -7.56
C LYS A 163 2.98 -28.02 -8.96
N GLY A 164 4.27 -27.71 -9.08
CA GLY A 164 4.84 -27.12 -10.30
C GLY A 164 4.34 -25.70 -10.55
N ASP A 165 3.71 -25.50 -11.70
CA ASP A 165 3.08 -24.27 -12.17
C ASP A 165 1.60 -24.13 -11.77
N LYS A 166 1.05 -25.13 -11.06
CA LYS A 166 -0.36 -25.17 -10.66
C LYS A 166 -0.52 -25.29 -9.15
N LEU A 167 -1.77 -25.15 -8.71
CA LEU A 167 -2.18 -25.29 -7.33
C LEU A 167 -3.08 -26.52 -7.16
N GLU A 168 -2.73 -27.40 -6.22
CA GLU A 168 -3.51 -28.59 -5.87
C GLU A 168 -4.15 -28.42 -4.49
N CYS A 169 -5.44 -28.72 -4.41
CA CYS A 169 -6.20 -28.64 -3.16
C CYS A 169 -5.87 -29.80 -2.23
N SER A 170 -5.46 -29.47 -0.99
CA SER A 170 -5.15 -30.48 0.02
C SER A 170 -6.36 -31.25 0.55
N GLY A 171 -7.59 -30.76 0.29
CA GLY A 171 -8.83 -31.40 0.77
C GLY A 171 -9.51 -32.29 -0.28
N CYS A 172 -9.69 -31.78 -1.50
CA CYS A 172 -10.43 -32.48 -2.56
C CYS A 172 -9.62 -32.83 -3.81
N GLY A 173 -8.30 -32.56 -3.82
CA GLY A 173 -7.41 -32.87 -4.94
C GLY A 173 -7.62 -32.03 -6.21
N ARG A 174 -8.53 -31.06 -6.20
CA ARG A 174 -8.78 -30.18 -7.35
C ARG A 174 -7.51 -29.41 -7.72
N ILE A 175 -7.22 -29.36 -9.02
CA ILE A 175 -6.14 -28.55 -9.58
C ILE A 175 -6.73 -27.22 -10.09
N GLU A 176 -6.12 -26.12 -9.70
CA GLU A 176 -6.47 -24.75 -10.10
C GLU A 176 -5.21 -24.01 -10.58
N THR A 177 -5.38 -23.03 -11.46
CA THR A 177 -4.29 -22.15 -11.92
C THR A 177 -4.41 -20.78 -11.29
N ARG A 178 -3.27 -20.12 -11.05
CA ARG A 178 -3.17 -18.72 -10.59
C ARG A 178 -1.90 -18.10 -11.16
N LYS A 179 -1.77 -16.77 -11.08
CA LYS A 179 -0.48 -16.07 -11.18
C LYS A 179 0.29 -16.31 -9.88
N ILE A 180 1.00 -17.43 -9.79
CA ILE A 180 1.71 -17.85 -8.57
C ILE A 180 2.99 -17.01 -8.42
N ALA A 181 3.21 -16.43 -7.24
CA ALA A 181 4.49 -15.83 -6.89
C ALA A 181 5.53 -16.93 -6.58
N ASP A 182 6.82 -16.67 -6.86
CA ASP A 182 7.87 -17.68 -6.70
C ASP A 182 7.99 -18.25 -5.28
N ASP A 183 7.63 -17.48 -4.26
CA ASP A 183 7.66 -17.85 -2.85
C ASP A 183 6.29 -18.26 -2.28
N TYR A 184 5.34 -18.67 -3.14
CA TYR A 184 4.00 -19.12 -2.73
C TYR A 184 4.07 -20.14 -1.58
N GLY A 185 3.32 -19.86 -0.51
CA GLY A 185 3.24 -20.75 0.65
C GLY A 185 4.43 -20.73 1.60
N SER A 186 5.46 -19.92 1.36
CA SER A 186 6.61 -19.75 2.26
C SER A 186 6.26 -19.04 3.58
N GLY A 187 5.16 -18.27 3.60
CA GLY A 187 4.80 -17.42 4.73
C GLY A 187 5.62 -16.13 4.81
N MET A 188 6.47 -15.84 3.82
CA MET A 188 7.21 -14.59 3.72
C MET A 188 6.29 -13.47 3.22
N ILE A 189 6.35 -12.32 3.88
CA ILE A 189 5.58 -11.11 3.57
C ILE A 189 6.58 -10.05 3.08
#